data_AF-A0A402DSR7-F1
#
_entry.id   AF-A0A402DSR7-F1
#
_cell.length_a   1.000
_cell.length_b   1.000
_cell.length_c   1.000
_cell.angle_alpha   90.00
_cell.angle_beta   90.00
_cell.angle_gamma   90.00
#
_symmetry.space_group_name_H-M   'P 1'
#
loop_
_entity.id
_entity.type
_entity.pdbx_description
1 polymer ?
#
loop_
_entity_poly.entity_id
_entity_poly.type
_entity_poly.pdbx_seq_one_letter_code
_entity_poly.pdbx_strand_id
1 'polypeptide(L)'
;MRQSPRTAAALVLAAAVTLGTAACTGSADDTTTPDGGDGSAPTIAWPTAIDPAAAGEAFWVVWTGIADTAEGPEKLQPNIDALAAAGYTTLPWDPACQSGAEERLGGLTGFADPLGVGVAFTSAEEAGMFDTLYEGDATIAVTEGTYTCTAAS
;
A
#
# COMPACT_ATOMS: atom_id res chain seq x y z
N MET A 1 39.94 -35.31 8.63
CA MET A 1 38.97 -35.96 7.73
C MET A 1 38.83 -35.04 6.52
N ARG A 2 39.64 -35.23 5.47
CA ARG A 2 39.39 -36.03 4.24
C ARG A 2 38.21 -35.53 3.38
N GLN A 3 38.60 -34.74 2.37
CA GLN A 3 38.21 -34.74 0.95
C GLN A 3 36.73 -34.83 0.55
N SER A 4 36.32 -33.83 -0.24
CA SER A 4 35.17 -33.85 -1.14
C SER A 4 35.23 -34.99 -2.16
N PRO A 5 34.06 -35.53 -2.55
CA PRO A 5 33.83 -36.06 -3.88
C PRO A 5 32.91 -35.15 -4.70
N ARG A 6 33.36 -34.86 -5.94
CA ARG A 6 32.52 -34.45 -7.07
C ARG A 6 31.84 -35.71 -7.63
N THR A 7 30.54 -35.65 -7.92
CA THR A 7 29.96 -36.49 -8.99
C THR A 7 28.72 -35.82 -9.56
N ALA A 8 28.74 -35.65 -10.89
CA ALA A 8 27.65 -35.14 -11.71
C ALA A 8 26.63 -36.24 -12.03
N ALA A 9 25.36 -35.87 -12.18
CA ALA A 9 24.40 -36.59 -13.00
C ALA A 9 23.31 -35.61 -13.49
N ALA A 10 23.29 -35.37 -14.80
CA ALA A 10 22.22 -34.69 -15.50
C ALA A 10 21.04 -35.65 -15.70
N LEU A 11 19.79 -35.15 -15.66
CA LEU A 11 18.67 -35.68 -16.44
C LEU A 11 17.47 -34.71 -16.44
N VAL A 12 17.19 -34.28 -17.66
CA VAL A 12 16.03 -33.57 -18.25
C VAL A 12 14.67 -34.03 -17.74
N LEU A 13 13.72 -33.10 -17.55
CA LEU A 13 12.32 -33.26 -18.00
C LEU A 13 11.54 -31.94 -17.96
N ALA A 14 11.15 -31.50 -19.16
CA ALA A 14 10.20 -30.43 -19.39
C ALA A 14 8.79 -30.86 -18.92
N ALA A 15 8.08 -29.95 -18.26
CA ALA A 15 6.64 -30.04 -18.06
C ALA A 15 6.03 -28.73 -18.53
N ALA A 16 5.60 -28.72 -19.79
CA ALA A 16 4.72 -27.72 -20.35
C ALA A 16 3.34 -27.90 -19.70
N VAL A 17 2.91 -26.93 -18.89
CA VAL A 17 1.53 -26.85 -18.41
C VAL A 17 0.70 -26.28 -19.55
N THR A 18 0.01 -27.17 -20.27
CA THR A 18 -1.03 -26.81 -21.23
C THR A 18 -2.24 -26.28 -20.48
N LEU A 19 -2.46 -24.96 -20.53
CA LEU A 19 -3.74 -24.35 -20.17
C LEU A 19 -4.82 -24.87 -21.12
N GLY A 20 -5.81 -25.55 -20.55
CA GLY A 20 -6.95 -26.10 -21.27
C GLY A 20 -7.80 -25.01 -21.89
N THR A 21 -7.79 -24.92 -23.22
CA THR A 21 -8.81 -24.22 -23.99
C THR A 21 -10.03 -25.14 -24.06
N ALA A 22 -11.02 -24.89 -23.21
CA ALA A 22 -12.36 -25.42 -23.41
C ALA A 22 -12.90 -24.84 -24.72
N ALA A 23 -13.22 -25.73 -25.65
CA ALA A 23 -13.86 -25.43 -26.91
C ALA A 23 -15.31 -24.95 -26.68
N CYS A 24 -15.66 -23.79 -27.22
CA CYS A 24 -17.05 -23.49 -27.55
C CYS A 24 -17.14 -23.44 -29.08
N THR A 25 -17.74 -24.48 -29.65
CA THR A 25 -18.04 -24.60 -31.08
C THR A 25 -19.24 -23.72 -31.40
N GLY A 26 -19.10 -22.78 -32.32
CA GLY A 26 -20.23 -21.98 -32.80
C GLY A 26 -19.83 -21.02 -33.92
N SER A 27 -19.71 -21.54 -35.14
CA SER A 27 -19.75 -20.70 -36.35
C SER A 27 -21.21 -20.42 -36.72
N ALA A 28 -21.59 -19.15 -36.81
CA ALA A 28 -22.31 -18.55 -37.95
C ALA A 28 -22.72 -17.10 -37.59
N ASP A 29 -22.58 -16.23 -38.59
CA ASP A 29 -23.16 -14.90 -38.75
C ASP A 29 -24.26 -14.48 -37.74
N ASP A 30 -24.02 -13.38 -37.04
CA ASP A 30 -24.93 -12.25 -37.13
C ASP A 30 -24.21 -10.97 -36.70
N THR A 31 -24.31 -9.95 -37.55
CA THR A 31 -23.94 -8.57 -37.26
C THR A 31 -24.76 -8.06 -36.08
N THR A 32 -24.18 -8.12 -34.89
CA THR A 32 -24.61 -7.30 -33.77
C THR A 32 -23.36 -6.94 -32.98
N THR A 33 -22.82 -5.76 -33.25
CA THR A 33 -21.98 -5.05 -32.29
C THR A 33 -22.72 -5.10 -30.95
N PRO A 34 -22.18 -5.73 -29.89
CA PRO A 34 -22.75 -5.52 -28.58
C PRO A 34 -22.57 -4.03 -28.31
N ASP A 35 -23.72 -3.36 -28.21
CA ASP A 35 -23.85 -2.01 -27.70
C ASP A 35 -22.85 -1.84 -26.56
N GLY A 36 -21.97 -0.85 -26.71
CA GLY A 36 -21.00 -0.48 -25.71
C GLY A 36 -21.76 -0.05 -24.47
N GLY A 37 -22.12 -1.02 -23.63
CA GLY A 37 -22.51 -0.75 -22.28
C GLY A 37 -21.33 -0.02 -21.68
N ASP A 38 -21.56 1.24 -21.30
CA ASP A 38 -20.76 1.96 -20.32
C ASP A 38 -20.73 1.08 -19.07
N GLY A 39 -19.85 0.09 -19.09
CA GLY A 39 -19.41 -0.64 -17.93
C GLY A 39 -18.55 0.34 -17.15
N SER A 40 -19.19 1.33 -16.53
CA SER A 40 -18.59 2.04 -15.41
C SER A 40 -18.20 0.94 -14.43
N ALA A 41 -16.89 0.68 -14.37
CA ALA A 41 -16.32 -0.14 -13.31
C ALA A 41 -16.90 0.37 -11.99
N PRO A 42 -17.24 -0.52 -11.04
CA PRO A 42 -17.74 -0.07 -9.75
C PRO A 42 -16.77 0.96 -9.17
N THR A 43 -17.26 2.17 -8.91
CA THR A 43 -16.45 3.18 -8.22
C THR A 43 -16.19 2.65 -6.81
N ILE A 44 -14.94 2.29 -6.52
CA ILE A 44 -14.53 1.90 -5.18
C ILE A 44 -14.78 3.09 -4.24
N ALA A 45 -15.54 2.86 -3.17
CA ALA A 45 -15.77 3.86 -2.15
C ALA A 45 -14.58 3.84 -1.18
N TRP A 46 -13.71 4.84 -1.31
CA TRP A 46 -12.55 5.02 -0.44
C TRP A 46 -12.97 5.63 0.92
N PRO A 47 -12.36 5.22 2.05
CA PRO A 47 -12.61 5.85 3.34
C PRO A 47 -12.19 7.31 3.35
N THR A 48 -12.86 8.14 4.14
CA THR A 48 -12.52 9.58 4.22
C THR A 48 -11.35 9.78 5.17
N ALA A 49 -10.28 10.40 4.69
CA ALA A 49 -9.16 10.79 5.54
C ALA A 49 -9.54 11.98 6.44
N ILE A 50 -8.93 12.05 7.62
CA ILE A 50 -9.03 13.20 8.52
C ILE A 50 -7.73 13.99 8.55
N ASP A 51 -7.84 15.24 9.02
CA ASP A 51 -6.69 15.99 9.49
C ASP A 51 -6.31 15.52 10.91
N PRO A 52 -5.11 14.96 11.12
CA PRO A 52 -4.63 14.57 12.44
C PRO A 52 -4.67 15.72 13.46
N ALA A 53 -4.39 16.95 13.03
CA ALA A 53 -4.37 18.11 13.91
C ALA A 53 -5.78 18.52 14.38
N ALA A 54 -6.82 18.11 13.65
CA ALA A 54 -8.21 18.30 14.02
C ALA A 54 -8.80 17.11 14.80
N ALA A 55 -8.04 16.01 14.96
CA ALA A 55 -8.48 14.85 15.72
C ALA A 55 -8.57 15.22 17.22
N GLY A 56 -9.79 15.26 17.75
CA GLY A 56 -10.03 15.50 19.19
C GLY A 56 -9.79 14.27 20.08
N GLU A 57 -9.59 13.10 19.47
CA GLU A 57 -9.43 11.80 20.12
C GLU A 57 -8.31 11.00 19.44
N ALA A 58 -8.13 9.74 19.85
CA ALA A 58 -7.21 8.83 19.17
C ALA A 58 -7.64 8.59 17.72
N PHE A 59 -6.66 8.45 16.84
CA PHE A 59 -6.86 8.17 15.42
C PHE A 59 -5.85 7.12 14.94
N TRP A 60 -6.14 6.55 13.77
CA TRP A 60 -5.34 5.51 13.14
C TRP A 60 -4.65 6.07 11.92
N VAL A 61 -3.34 5.82 11.78
CA VAL A 61 -2.57 6.18 10.60
C VAL A 61 -2.14 4.91 9.89
N VAL A 62 -2.43 4.85 8.60
CA VAL A 62 -1.85 3.84 7.70
C VAL A 62 -0.65 4.47 7.01
N TRP A 63 0.56 4.01 7.39
CA TRP A 63 1.82 4.49 6.81
C TRP A 63 2.14 3.68 5.57
N THR A 64 2.27 4.37 4.44
CA THR A 64 2.54 3.78 3.13
C THR A 64 3.98 4.02 2.67
N GLY A 65 4.66 5.00 3.26
CA GLY A 65 6.06 5.29 2.98
C GLY A 65 6.80 5.81 4.20
N ILE A 66 7.98 5.29 4.48
CA ILE A 66 8.88 5.80 5.53
C ILE A 66 10.27 5.98 4.93
N ALA A 67 10.92 7.10 5.24
CA ALA A 67 12.30 7.40 4.88
C ALA A 67 13.04 7.95 6.09
N ASP A 68 14.37 7.87 6.09
CA ASP A 68 15.18 8.62 7.04
C ASP A 68 15.12 10.12 6.67
N THR A 69 14.95 11.01 7.65
CA THR A 69 14.99 12.46 7.41
C THR A 69 16.30 12.91 6.74
N ALA A 70 17.41 12.21 6.97
CA ALA A 70 18.69 12.48 6.32
C ALA A 70 18.69 12.18 4.81
N GLU A 71 17.81 11.30 4.33
CA GLU A 71 17.65 10.98 2.90
C GLU A 71 16.74 11.96 2.16
N GLY A 72 16.01 12.81 2.88
CA GLY A 72 15.15 13.84 2.33
C GLY A 72 13.73 13.35 1.94
N PRO A 73 12.74 14.28 1.90
CA PRO A 73 11.35 13.96 1.61
C PRO A 73 11.10 13.44 0.18
N GLU A 74 12.01 13.67 -0.75
CA GLU A 74 11.91 13.22 -2.15
C GLU A 74 11.81 11.69 -2.28
N LYS A 75 12.34 10.95 -1.30
CA LYS A 75 12.22 9.48 -1.25
C LYS A 75 10.77 9.02 -1.11
N LEU A 76 9.91 9.88 -0.55
CA LEU A 76 8.52 9.58 -0.30
C LEU A 76 7.62 9.99 -1.48
N GLN A 77 8.15 10.68 -2.49
CA GLN A 77 7.37 11.14 -3.64
C GLN A 77 6.57 10.04 -4.35
N PRO A 78 7.10 8.82 -4.59
CA PRO A 78 6.30 7.75 -5.19
C PRO A 78 5.04 7.40 -4.38
N ASN A 79 5.14 7.41 -3.06
CA ASN A 79 4.01 7.14 -2.16
C ASN A 79 2.99 8.28 -2.15
N ILE A 80 3.47 9.53 -2.24
CA ILE A 80 2.59 10.70 -2.35
C ILE A 80 1.81 10.64 -3.66
N ASP A 81 2.47 10.33 -4.77
CA ASP A 81 1.84 10.25 -6.08
C ASP A 81 0.81 9.10 -6.15
N ALA A 82 1.12 7.94 -5.55
CA ALA A 82 0.21 6.81 -5.46
C ALA A 82 -1.04 7.13 -4.61
N LEU A 83 -0.85 7.79 -3.46
CA LEU A 83 -1.97 8.25 -2.62
C LEU A 83 -2.81 9.32 -3.32
N ALA A 84 -2.18 10.24 -4.06
CA ALA A 84 -2.89 11.25 -4.85
C ALA A 84 -3.74 10.61 -5.96
N ALA A 85 -3.26 9.54 -6.60
CA ALA A 85 -4.04 8.78 -7.58
C ALA A 85 -5.27 8.08 -6.95
N ALA A 86 -5.18 7.70 -5.68
CA ALA A 86 -6.31 7.19 -4.88
C ALA A 86 -7.22 8.30 -4.31
N GLY A 87 -6.90 9.58 -4.56
CA GLY A 87 -7.69 10.73 -4.11
C GLY A 87 -7.27 11.31 -2.75
N TYR A 88 -6.18 10.85 -2.16
CA TYR A 88 -5.65 11.36 -0.91
C TYR A 88 -4.54 12.38 -1.15
N THR A 89 -4.76 13.61 -0.69
CA THR A 89 -3.69 14.62 -0.63
C THR A 89 -3.00 14.50 0.71
N THR A 90 -1.73 14.10 0.70
CA THR A 90 -0.90 13.97 1.91
C THR A 90 0.46 14.61 1.68
N LEU A 91 1.15 14.93 2.77
CA LEU A 91 2.50 15.43 2.79
C LEU A 91 3.35 14.57 3.73
N PRO A 92 4.68 14.53 3.53
CA PRO A 92 5.57 13.98 4.54
C PRO A 92 5.35 14.70 5.86
N TRP A 93 5.15 13.93 6.92
CA TRP A 93 4.97 14.46 8.26
C TRP A 93 5.70 13.59 9.28
N ASP A 94 6.03 14.23 10.39
CA ASP A 94 6.82 13.64 11.45
C ASP A 94 5.97 12.65 12.26
N PRO A 95 6.32 11.35 12.31
CA PRO A 95 5.63 10.38 13.14
C PRO A 95 5.67 10.71 14.64
N ALA A 96 6.60 11.54 15.12
CA ALA A 96 6.58 12.02 16.50
C ALA A 96 5.32 12.85 16.82
N CYS A 97 4.61 13.34 15.79
CA CYS A 97 3.31 14.02 15.92
C CYS A 97 2.14 13.10 16.26
N GLN A 98 2.33 11.77 16.23
CA GLN A 98 1.37 10.80 16.75
C GLN A 98 2.03 10.04 17.91
N SER A 99 1.35 9.99 19.06
CA SER A 99 1.88 9.30 20.24
C SER A 99 2.26 7.84 19.92
N GLY A 100 3.55 7.50 20.09
CA GLY A 100 4.07 6.14 19.91
C GLY A 100 4.34 5.70 18.47
N ALA A 101 4.08 6.53 17.46
CA ALA A 101 4.34 6.15 16.07
C ALA A 101 5.83 6.18 15.72
N GLU A 102 6.58 7.20 16.16
CA GLU A 102 8.03 7.29 15.96
C GLU A 102 8.78 6.07 16.49
N GLU A 103 8.56 5.68 17.75
CA GLU A 103 9.20 4.50 18.37
C GLU A 103 8.89 3.23 17.57
N ARG A 104 7.64 3.08 17.13
CA ARG A 104 7.21 1.91 16.37
C ARG A 104 7.83 1.87 14.98
N LEU A 105 7.85 2.99 14.26
CA LEU A 105 8.40 3.07 12.91
C LEU A 105 9.92 3.00 12.91
N GLY A 106 10.59 3.67 13.85
CA GLY A 106 12.04 3.55 14.05
C GLY A 106 12.43 2.12 14.40
N GLY A 107 11.66 1.43 15.25
CA GLY A 107 11.87 0.02 15.57
C GLY A 107 11.70 -0.94 14.38
N LEU A 108 10.83 -0.63 13.42
CA LEU A 108 10.59 -1.43 12.22
C LEU A 108 11.62 -1.17 11.11
N THR A 109 12.02 0.08 10.92
CA THR A 109 12.85 0.52 9.80
C THR A 109 14.34 0.62 10.14
N GLY A 110 14.66 0.82 11.42
CA GLY A 110 16.01 1.13 11.88
C GLY A 110 16.40 2.60 11.72
N PHE A 111 15.48 3.48 11.31
CA PHE A 111 15.73 4.91 11.23
C PHE A 111 15.70 5.56 12.61
N ALA A 112 16.65 6.46 12.86
CA ALA A 112 16.71 7.22 14.11
C ALA A 112 15.66 8.34 14.12
N ASP A 113 15.50 9.01 12.98
CA ASP A 113 14.57 10.12 12.78
C ASP A 113 13.71 9.83 11.53
N PRO A 114 12.64 9.01 11.66
CA PRO A 114 11.81 8.63 10.53
C PRO A 114 10.93 9.79 10.06
N LEU A 115 10.80 9.96 8.75
CA LEU A 115 9.79 10.80 8.11
C LEU A 115 8.80 9.91 7.37
N GLY A 116 7.50 10.13 7.59
CA GLY A 116 6.46 9.25 7.08
C GLY A 116 5.48 9.94 6.14
N VAL A 117 4.95 9.15 5.20
CA VAL A 117 3.74 9.46 4.45
C VAL A 117 2.69 8.42 4.83
N GLY A 118 1.52 8.93 5.22
CA GLY A 118 0.40 8.09 5.63
C GLY A 118 -0.92 8.83 5.58
N VAL A 119 -1.99 8.07 5.78
CA VAL A 119 -3.37 8.58 5.79
C VAL A 119 -3.99 8.31 7.14
N ALA A 120 -4.59 9.34 7.74
CA ALA A 120 -5.22 9.26 9.05
C ALA A 120 -6.73 9.03 8.94
N PHE A 121 -7.27 8.21 9.85
CA PHE A 121 -8.66 7.81 9.91
C PHE A 121 -9.20 7.85 11.34
N THR A 122 -10.51 8.03 11.49
CA THR A 122 -11.16 8.11 12.81
C THR A 122 -11.34 6.77 13.49
N SER A 123 -11.15 5.66 12.76
CA SER A 123 -11.38 4.31 13.26
C SER A 123 -10.42 3.29 12.67
N ALA A 124 -10.19 2.21 13.41
CA ALA A 124 -9.45 1.04 12.93
C ALA A 124 -10.14 0.37 11.72
N GLU A 125 -11.48 0.44 11.64
CA GLU A 125 -12.25 -0.13 10.54
C GLU A 125 -11.99 0.61 9.22
N GLU A 126 -11.99 1.95 9.24
CA GLU A 126 -11.65 2.78 8.08
C GLU A 126 -10.18 2.57 7.65
N ALA A 127 -9.26 2.50 8.62
CA ALA A 127 -7.86 2.20 8.36
C ALA A 127 -7.67 0.81 7.73
N GLY A 128 -8.38 -0.21 8.22
CA GLY A 128 -8.37 -1.55 7.64
C GLY A 128 -9.02 -1.64 6.27
N MET A 129 -10.07 -0.85 6.02
CA MET A 129 -10.68 -0.73 4.69
C MET A 129 -9.71 -0.09 3.71
N PHE A 130 -9.03 1.00 4.10
CA PHE A 130 -7.97 1.60 3.28
C PHE A 130 -6.86 0.58 2.99
N ASP A 131 -6.32 -0.10 4.01
CA ASP A 131 -5.27 -1.11 3.87
C ASP A 131 -5.65 -2.25 2.92
N THR A 132 -6.94 -2.64 2.91
CA THR A 132 -7.45 -3.68 2.01
C THR A 132 -7.62 -3.19 0.57
N LEU A 133 -8.02 -1.92 0.39
CA LEU A 133 -8.29 -1.33 -0.93
C LEU A 133 -7.04 -0.76 -1.60
N TYR A 134 -6.02 -0.39 -0.82
CA TYR A 134 -4.81 0.25 -1.31
C TYR A 134 -3.90 -0.77 -1.99
N GLU A 135 -4.00 -0.85 -3.31
CA GLU A 135 -3.13 -1.67 -4.18
C GLU A 135 -1.79 -0.97 -4.50
N GLY A 136 -1.50 0.16 -3.87
CA GLY A 136 -0.22 0.86 -4.02
C GLY A 136 0.95 0.11 -3.37
N ASP A 137 2.01 0.83 -3.02
CA ASP A 137 3.10 0.25 -2.23
C ASP A 137 2.54 -0.35 -0.93
N ALA A 138 3.11 -1.48 -0.50
CA ALA A 138 2.62 -2.22 0.64
C ALA A 138 2.58 -1.34 1.90
N THR A 139 1.45 -1.36 2.60
CA THR A 139 1.34 -0.74 3.93
C THR A 139 2.49 -1.20 4.83
N ILE A 140 3.22 -0.23 5.36
CA ILE A 140 4.38 -0.48 6.22
C ILE A 140 3.91 -0.80 7.63
N ALA A 141 2.99 0.02 8.14
CA ALA A 141 2.43 -0.13 9.47
C ALA A 141 1.10 0.61 9.61
N VAL A 142 0.28 0.12 10.53
CA VAL A 142 -0.86 0.86 11.08
C VAL A 142 -0.54 1.21 12.53
N THR A 143 -0.70 2.48 12.89
CA THR A 143 -0.45 2.99 14.25
C THR A 143 -1.68 3.71 14.80
N GLU A 144 -1.93 3.54 16.08
CA GLU A 144 -2.98 4.24 16.83
C GLU A 144 -2.33 5.20 17.83
N GLY A 145 -2.90 6.39 17.98
CA GLY A 145 -2.40 7.37 18.93
C GLY A 145 -3.14 8.70 18.86
N THR A 146 -2.75 9.63 19.71
CA THR A 146 -3.27 11.01 19.73
C THR A 146 -2.27 11.97 19.10
N TYR A 147 -2.76 13.12 18.65
CA TYR A 147 -1.93 14.14 18.02
C TYR A 147 -1.18 14.91 19.11
N THR A 148 0.14 15.01 18.97
CA THR A 148 1.03 15.59 19.98
C THR A 148 1.70 16.88 19.52
N CYS A 149 1.72 17.14 18.22
CA CYS A 149 2.28 18.36 17.67
C CYS A 149 1.33 19.55 17.92
N THR A 150 1.88 20.76 17.93
CA THR A 150 1.03 21.96 18.07
C THR A 150 0.16 22.09 16.82
N ALA A 151 -1.15 22.04 16.98
CA ALA A 151 -2.08 22.31 15.88
C ALA A 151 -1.74 23.70 15.30
N ALA A 152 -1.50 23.76 13.99
CA ALA A 152 -1.24 25.03 13.32
C ALA A 152 -2.43 25.97 13.57
N SER A 153 -2.18 27.03 14.34
CA SER A 153 -3.19 28.04 14.72
C SER A 153 -3.40 29.07 13.64
#